data_AF-A0AAD1H8H7-F1
#
_entry.id   AF-A0AAD1H8H7-F1
#
_cell.length_a   1.000
_cell.length_b   1.000
_cell.length_c   1.000
_cell.angle_alpha   90.00
_cell.angle_beta   90.00
_cell.angle_gamma   90.00
#
_symmetry.space_group_name_H-M   'P 1'
#
loop_
_entity.id
_entity.type
_entity.pdbx_description
1 polymer ?
#
loop_
_entity_poly.entity_id
_entity_poly.type
_entity_poly.pdbx_seq_one_letter_code
_entity_poly.pdbx_strand_id
1 'polypeptide(L)' 'MPKRADIIKQIQKAAKAAELKFLLVREGANHTIYDLDGVMIPIARHREFGQRYAETVYKQCEGKLGRGWWR' A
#
# COMPACT_ATOMS: atom_id res chain seq x y z
N MET A 1 5.92 -12.67 9.38
CA MET A 1 4.88 -11.63 9.38
C MET A 1 5.25 -10.59 8.33
N PRO A 2 4.34 -10.15 7.45
CA PRO A 2 4.66 -9.12 6.46
C PRO A 2 5.14 -7.85 7.17
N LYS A 3 6.33 -7.39 6.78
CA LYS A 3 6.89 -6.14 7.28
C LYS A 3 6.23 -4.99 6.52
N ARG A 4 6.07 -3.84 7.19
CA ARG A 4 5.58 -2.60 6.56
C ARG A 4 6.34 -2.28 5.26
N ALA A 5 7.66 -2.41 5.31
CA ALA A 5 8.52 -2.15 4.15
C ALA A 5 8.23 -3.09 2.97
N ASP A 6 7.82 -4.32 3.24
CA ASP A 6 7.50 -5.31 2.21
C ASP A 6 6.19 -4.95 1.49
N ILE A 7 5.16 -4.59 2.25
CA ILE A 7 3.88 -4.10 1.74
C ILE A 7 4.09 -2.88 0.83
N ILE A 8 4.84 -1.88 1.32
CA ILE A 8 5.13 -0.66 0.58
C ILE A 8 5.91 -0.97 -0.70
N LYS A 9 6.95 -1.81 -0.63
CA LYS A 9 7.73 -2.21 -1.80
C LYS A 9 6.89 -2.94 -2.83
N GLN A 10 5.99 -3.82 -2.40
CA GLN A 10 5.10 -4.56 -3.29
C GLN A 10 4.14 -3.61 -4.01
N ILE A 11 3.49 -2.69 -3.29
CA ILE A 11 2.61 -1.66 -3.88
C ILE A 11 3.41 -0.78 -4.85
N GLN A 12 4.59 -0.33 -4.46
CA GLN A 12 5.43 0.52 -5.31
C GLN A 12 5.85 -0.19 -6.61
N LYS A 13 6.19 -1.49 -6.54
CA LYS A 13 6.53 -2.30 -7.72
C LYS A 13 5.34 -2.44 -8.65
N ALA A 14 4.16 -2.74 -8.10
CA ALA A 14 2.93 -2.88 -8.89
C ALA A 14 2.49 -1.54 -9.49
N ALA A 15 2.56 -0.45 -8.73
CA ALA A 15 2.28 0.90 -9.23
C ALA A 15 3.23 1.25 -10.38
N LYS A 16 4.53 0.97 -10.25
CA LYS A 16 5.49 1.18 -11.33
C LYS A 16 5.18 0.34 -12.57
N ALA A 17 4.78 -0.93 -12.40
CA ALA A 17 4.41 -1.80 -13.51
C ALA A 17 3.12 -1.35 -14.21
N ALA A 18 2.21 -0.70 -13.48
CA ALA A 18 0.98 -0.10 -14.01
C ALA A 18 1.15 1.38 -14.43
N GLU A 19 2.37 1.92 -14.43
CA GLU A 19 2.68 3.33 -14.71
C GLU A 19 1.91 4.34 -13.83
N LEU A 20 1.54 3.93 -12.61
CA LEU A 20 0.82 4.74 -11.63
C LEU A 20 1.78 5.46 -10.68
N LYS A 21 1.36 6.64 -10.20
CA LYS A 21 2.09 7.38 -9.18
C LYS A 21 1.80 6.80 -7.80
N PHE A 22 2.86 6.51 -7.04
CA PHE A 22 2.76 6.13 -5.63
C PHE A 22 3.61 7.08 -4.79
N LEU A 23 2.96 7.99 -4.07
CA LEU A 23 3.61 9.10 -3.37
C LEU A 23 3.23 9.09 -1.88
N LEU A 24 4.17 9.50 -1.03
CA LEU A 24 3.86 9.76 0.38
C LEU A 24 3.22 11.15 0.48
N VAL A 25 1.96 11.21 0.93
CA VAL A 25 1.23 12.48 1.08
C VAL A 25 1.53 13.13 2.41
N ARG A 26 1.40 12.34 3.49
CA ARG A 26 1.65 12.81 4.85
C ARG A 26 1.95 11.66 5.78
N GLU A 27 2.78 11.92 6.77
CA GLU A 27 2.95 11.04 7.92
C GLU A 27 2.26 11.66 9.14
N GLY A 28 1.26 10.96 9.67
CA GLY A 28 0.64 11.29 10.96
C GLY A 28 1.19 10.41 12.09
N ALA A 29 0.69 10.59 13.31
CA ALA A 29 1.19 9.87 14.49
C ALA A 29 1.15 8.33 14.32
N ASN A 30 -0.02 7.77 13.99
CA ASN A 30 -0.20 6.32 13.91
C ASN A 30 -0.20 5.76 12.47
N HIS A 31 -0.37 6.61 11.46
CA HIS A 31 -0.53 6.20 10.06
C HIS A 31 0.24 7.11 9.11
N THR A 32 0.88 6.51 8.10
CA THR A 32 1.40 7.19 6.91
C THR A 32 0.37 7.07 5.80
N ILE A 33 -0.01 8.19 5.19
CA ILE A 33 -0.94 8.22 4.05
C ILE A 33 -0.14 8.27 2.76
N TYR A 34 -0.40 7.30 1.89
CA TYR A 34 0.14 7.25 0.54
C TYR A 34 -0.95 7.59 -0.47
N ASP A 35 -0.60 8.28 -1.56
CA ASP A 35 -1.44 8.48 -2.72
C ASP A 35 -1.01 7.49 -3.81
N LEU A 36 -1.96 6.68 -4.25
CA LEU A 36 -1.84 5.81 -5.41
C LEU A 36 -2.72 6.37 -6.53
N ASP A 37 -2.17 7.29 -7.31
CA ASP A 37 -2.84 7.91 -8.46
C ASP A 37 -4.23 8.49 -8.11
N GLY A 38 -4.30 9.23 -6.99
CA GLY A 38 -5.53 9.80 -6.46
C GLY A 38 -6.28 8.93 -5.43
N VAL A 39 -5.82 7.69 -5.17
CA VAL A 39 -6.38 6.84 -4.11
C VAL A 39 -5.55 6.96 -2.84
N MET A 40 -6.15 7.41 -1.75
CA MET A 40 -5.48 7.53 -0.46
C MET A 40 -5.44 6.18 0.28
N ILE A 41 -4.23 5.67 0.52
CA ILE A 41 -3.97 4.40 1.21
C ILE A 41 -3.34 4.70 2.58
N PRO A 42 -4.10 4.56 3.69
CA PRO A 42 -3.55 4.67 5.04
C PRO A 42 -2.80 3.39 5.43
N ILE A 43 -1.49 3.50 5.68
CA ILE A 43 -0.64 2.42 6.17
C ILE A 43 -0.19 2.77 7.58
N ALA A 44 -0.50 1.92 8.55
CA ALA A 44 -0.11 2.12 9.94
C ALA A 44 1.42 2.15 10.09
N ARG A 45 1.91 2.75 11.16
CA ARG A 45 3.37 2.91 11.39
C ARG A 45 4.03 1.69 12.04
N HIS A 46 3.29 0.61 12.24
CA HIS A 46 3.81 -0.60 12.86
C HIS A 46 4.83 -1.26 11.94
N ARG A 47 5.85 -1.92 12.54
CA ARG A 47 6.95 -2.52 11.79
C ARG A 47 6.55 -3.84 11.13
N GLU A 48 5.68 -4.58 11.81
CA GLU A 48 5.19 -5.89 11.43
C GLU A 48 3.67 -5.90 11.46
N PHE A 49 3.10 -6.52 10.44
CA PHE A 49 1.66 -6.65 10.27
C PHE A 49 1.27 -8.11 10.19
N GLY A 50 0.02 -8.40 10.55
CA GLY A 50 -0.60 -9.68 10.21
C GLY A 50 -0.87 -9.78 8.70
N GLN A 51 -0.96 -11.00 8.19
CA GLN A 51 -1.31 -11.26 6.78
C GLN A 51 -2.62 -10.56 6.39
N ARG A 52 -3.63 -10.64 7.25
CA ARG A 52 -4.93 -9.99 7.07
C ARG A 52 -4.84 -8.47 6.88
N TYR A 53 -3.90 -7.81 7.56
CA TYR A 53 -3.70 -6.36 7.41
C TYR A 53 -3.10 -6.04 6.04
N ALA A 54 -2.05 -6.77 5.63
CA ALA A 54 -1.46 -6.63 4.31
C ALA A 54 -2.49 -6.82 3.20
N GLU A 55 -3.30 -7.89 3.28
CA GLU A 55 -4.39 -8.13 2.33
C GLU A 55 -5.41 -6.99 2.30
N THR A 56 -5.76 -6.41 3.45
CA THR A 56 -6.69 -5.28 3.50
C THR A 56 -6.10 -4.04 2.82
N VAL A 57 -4.80 -3.78 2.99
CA VAL A 57 -4.11 -2.70 2.28
C VAL A 57 -4.09 -2.98 0.77
N TYR A 58 -3.77 -4.21 0.36
CA TYR A 58 -3.73 -4.56 -1.07
C TYR A 58 -5.09 -4.46 -1.74
N LYS A 59 -6.17 -4.83 -1.04
CA LYS A 59 -7.55 -4.64 -1.50
C LYS A 59 -7.90 -3.18 -1.74
N GLN A 60 -7.42 -2.25 -0.90
CA GLN A 60 -7.64 -0.81 -1.14
C GLN A 60 -6.97 -0.33 -2.44
N CYS A 61 -5.88 -0.97 -2.86
CA CYS A 61 -5.22 -0.67 -4.12
C CYS A 61 -5.87 -1.34 -5.35
N GLU A 62 -6.84 -2.26 -5.19
CA GLU A 62 -7.48 -2.99 -6.32
C GLU A 62 -8.14 -2.06 -7.32
N GLY A 63 -8.67 -0.92 -6.88
CA GLY A 63 -9.31 0.06 -7.76
C GLY A 63 -8.38 0.62 -8.83
N LYS A 64 -7.06 0.56 -8.61
CA LYS A 64 -6.04 1.08 -9.53
C LYS A 64 -5.12 0.00 -10.09
N LEU A 65 -4.71 -0.96 -9.26
CA LEU A 65 -3.78 -2.03 -9.65
C LEU A 65 -4.47 -3.26 -10.25
N GLY A 66 -5.81 -3.30 -10.23
CA GLY A 66 -6.60 -4.43 -10.68
C GLY A 66 -6.85 -5.45 -9.56
N ARG A 67 -7.84 -6.31 -9.76
CA ARG A 67 -8.29 -7.27 -8.75
C ARG A 67 -7.23 -8.35 -8.51
N GLY A 68 -6.86 -8.60 -7.26
CA GLY A 68 -5.92 -9.67 -6.89
C GLY A 68 -4.47 -9.48 -7.33
N TRP A 69 -4.03 -8.25 -7.61
CA TRP A 69 -2.69 -7.93 -8.13
C TRP A 69 -1.49 -8.36 -7.25
N TRP A 70 -1.73 -8.66 -5.98
CA TRP A 70 -0.69 -9.05 -5.00
C TRP A 70 -0.45 -10.56 -4.92
N ARG A 71 -1.16 -11.34 -5.75
CA ARG A 71 -1.00 -12.80 -5.86
C ARG A 71 0.18 -13.19 -6.75
#